data_AF-A0A968QBH3-F1
#
_entry.id   AF-A0A968QBH3-F1
#
_cell.length_a   1.000
_cell.length_b   1.000
_cell.length_c   1.000
_cell.angle_alpha   90.00
_cell.angle_beta   90.00
_cell.angle_gamma   90.00
#
_symmetry.space_group_name_H-M   'P 1'
#
loop_
_entity.id
_entity.type
_entity.pdbx_description
1 polymer ?
#
loop_
_entity_poly.entity_id
_entity_poly.type
_entity_poly.pdbx_seq_one_letter_code
_entity_poly.pdbx_strand_id
1 'polypeptide(L)'
;MVEYRVGGSLAADDPTYIEREADHTLYTSLVKGELCYVLTSRQMGKSSLRLRTRQRLEAKGMGRCAAIDLSRMGSQQITPDQWYLGLAFDLQRKFRLSNGVDLPTWWQGLGPLPPVQKLSYWIETALLTTQPAQPLFIFLDEIDGVKGLSFSAGDFFGLVRFCYNQRAENPVYRRLNWAMFGVATPNDLVAAHQTPFNIGRAISLAGFTPDEAAPWQRGWRGWLSGPSRCWRQCSNGQGASPS
;
A
#
# COMPACT_ATOMS: atom_id res chain seq x y z
N MET A 1 10.59 -25.44 -17.32
CA MET A 1 9.50 -24.86 -18.13
C MET A 1 8.86 -23.79 -17.26
N VAL A 2 8.97 -22.51 -17.61
CA VAL A 2 8.46 -21.41 -16.77
C VAL A 2 6.98 -21.23 -17.12
N GLU A 3 6.11 -21.47 -16.14
CA GLU A 3 4.66 -21.37 -16.30
C GLU A 3 4.27 -19.89 -16.23
N TYR A 4 3.81 -19.32 -17.34
CA TYR A 4 3.38 -17.91 -17.42
C TYR A 4 1.99 -17.79 -16.79
N ARG A 5 1.87 -17.06 -15.68
CA ARG A 5 0.56 -16.78 -15.06
C ARG A 5 0.01 -15.43 -15.53
N VAL A 6 -1.08 -15.52 -16.29
CA VAL A 6 -1.94 -14.40 -16.67
C VAL A 6 -2.85 -14.06 -15.47
N GLY A 7 -2.61 -12.91 -14.85
CA GLY A 7 -3.42 -12.40 -13.75
C GLY A 7 -3.04 -12.90 -12.35
N GLY A 8 -3.20 -12.02 -11.35
CA GLY A 8 -2.81 -12.24 -9.96
C GLY A 8 -1.49 -11.58 -9.57
N SER A 9 -1.17 -11.55 -8.27
CA SER A 9 0.15 -11.11 -7.83
C SER A 9 1.18 -12.19 -8.16
N LEU A 10 2.22 -11.85 -8.91
CA LEU A 10 3.35 -12.75 -9.09
C LEU A 10 4.03 -12.94 -7.74
N ALA A 11 4.55 -14.15 -7.49
CA ALA A 11 5.42 -14.37 -6.35
C ALA A 11 6.60 -13.40 -6.44
N ALA A 12 7.09 -12.92 -5.30
CA ALA A 12 8.13 -11.90 -5.32
C ALA A 12 9.45 -12.40 -5.92
N ASP A 13 9.70 -13.71 -5.87
CA ASP A 13 10.80 -14.44 -6.50
C ASP A 13 10.46 -14.97 -7.90
N ASP A 14 9.29 -14.64 -8.46
CA ASP A 14 8.90 -15.10 -9.77
C ASP A 14 9.89 -14.61 -10.84
N PRO A 15 10.51 -15.53 -11.61
CA PRO A 15 11.54 -15.19 -12.59
C PRO A 15 11.01 -14.37 -13.78
N THR A 16 9.69 -14.27 -13.93
CA THR A 16 9.05 -13.52 -15.02
C THR A 16 8.80 -12.05 -14.71
N TYR A 17 8.91 -11.64 -13.44
CA TYR A 17 8.70 -10.25 -13.06
C TYR A 17 9.90 -9.39 -13.47
N ILE A 18 9.60 -8.31 -14.20
CA ILE A 18 10.55 -7.27 -14.55
C ILE A 18 10.51 -6.18 -13.48
N GLU A 19 11.65 -5.90 -12.85
CA GLU A 19 11.83 -4.74 -11.96
C GLU A 19 11.69 -3.45 -12.76
N ARG A 20 10.86 -2.53 -12.26
CA ARG A 20 10.59 -1.23 -12.88
C ARG A 20 11.24 -0.11 -12.09
N GLU A 21 11.33 1.07 -12.68
CA GLU A 21 11.73 2.28 -11.94
C GLU A 21 10.84 2.54 -10.70
N ALA A 22 9.56 2.18 -10.79
CA ALA A 22 8.60 2.29 -9.69
C ALA A 22 9.00 1.45 -8.46
N ASP A 23 9.58 0.26 -8.63
CA ASP A 23 10.08 -0.59 -7.54
C ASP A 23 11.17 0.13 -6.75
N HIS A 24 12.13 0.73 -7.48
CA HIS A 24 13.23 1.46 -6.86
C HIS A 24 12.76 2.75 -6.19
N THR A 25 11.88 3.48 -6.85
CA THR A 25 11.35 4.76 -6.35
C THR A 25 10.52 4.56 -5.10
N LEU A 26 9.60 3.58 -5.09
CA LEU A 26 8.77 3.29 -3.92
C LEU A 26 9.63 2.86 -2.71
N TYR A 27 10.57 1.94 -2.92
CA TYR A 27 11.46 1.48 -1.85
C TYR A 27 12.28 2.63 -1.26
N THR A 28 12.95 3.41 -2.09
CA THR A 28 13.82 4.51 -1.63
C THR A 28 13.04 5.61 -0.93
N SER A 29 11.84 5.95 -1.43
CA SER A 29 10.96 6.96 -0.82
C SER A 29 10.47 6.51 0.55
N LEU A 30 10.04 5.24 0.69
CA LEU A 30 9.62 4.70 1.98
C LEU A 30 10.76 4.64 3.00
N VAL A 31 11.98 4.30 2.59
CA VAL A 31 13.15 4.30 3.49
C VAL A 31 13.48 5.71 3.99
N LYS A 32 13.27 6.75 3.16
CA LYS A 32 13.37 8.17 3.59
C LYS A 32 12.21 8.62 4.47
N GLY A 33 11.20 7.77 4.63
CA GLY A 33 10.00 8.02 5.39
C GLY A 33 8.95 8.84 4.63
N GLU A 34 9.03 8.98 3.31
CA GLU A 34 8.01 9.68 2.54
C GLU A 34 6.68 8.90 2.58
N LEU A 35 5.56 9.61 2.72
CA LEU A 35 4.24 9.02 2.54
C LEU A 35 4.04 8.75 1.05
N CYS A 36 3.82 7.51 0.65
CA CYS A 36 3.77 7.12 -0.77
C CYS A 36 2.37 6.69 -1.19
N TYR A 37 2.01 6.92 -2.44
CA TYR A 37 0.80 6.34 -3.02
C TYR A 37 0.96 5.93 -4.48
N VAL A 38 0.28 4.85 -4.85
CA VAL A 38 0.29 4.24 -6.18
C VAL A 38 -1.18 4.13 -6.63
N LEU A 39 -1.62 5.10 -7.43
CA LEU A 39 -2.99 5.17 -7.94
C LEU A 39 -2.96 4.96 -9.45
N THR A 40 -3.37 3.78 -9.90
CA THR A 40 -3.36 3.39 -11.32
C THR A 40 -4.46 2.36 -11.61
N SER A 41 -4.74 2.10 -12.87
CA SER A 41 -5.77 1.15 -13.31
C SER A 41 -5.52 -0.29 -12.80
N ARG A 42 -6.56 -1.12 -12.84
CA ARG A 42 -6.48 -2.54 -12.44
C ARG A 42 -5.43 -3.27 -13.31
N GLN A 43 -4.85 -4.33 -12.75
CA GLN A 43 -3.93 -5.24 -13.48
C GLN A 43 -2.58 -4.62 -13.94
N MET A 44 -2.23 -3.41 -13.52
CA MET A 44 -0.93 -2.78 -13.82
C MET A 44 0.25 -3.27 -12.94
N GLY A 45 0.05 -4.31 -12.12
CA GLY A 45 1.11 -4.86 -11.25
C GLY A 45 1.26 -4.21 -9.88
N LYS A 46 0.29 -3.40 -9.41
CA LYS A 46 0.30 -2.75 -8.08
C LYS A 46 0.59 -3.73 -6.94
N SER A 47 -0.12 -4.86 -6.92
CA SER A 47 0.00 -5.86 -5.85
C SER A 47 1.38 -6.54 -5.86
N SER A 48 1.95 -6.77 -7.05
CA SER A 48 3.32 -7.28 -7.19
C SER A 48 4.36 -6.25 -6.71
N LEU A 49 4.23 -4.98 -7.10
CA LEU A 49 5.07 -3.87 -6.62
C LEU A 49 5.04 -3.77 -5.09
N ARG A 50 3.83 -3.81 -4.49
CA ARG A 50 3.63 -3.79 -3.04
C ARG A 50 4.30 -4.98 -2.37
N LEU A 51 4.07 -6.19 -2.88
CA LEU A 51 4.60 -7.42 -2.31
C LEU A 51 6.14 -7.44 -2.34
N ARG A 52 6.73 -7.07 -3.48
CA ARG A 52 8.19 -7.00 -3.63
C ARG A 52 8.81 -5.93 -2.75
N THR A 53 8.21 -4.74 -2.69
CA THR A 53 8.69 -3.67 -1.81
C THR A 53 8.68 -4.11 -0.35
N ARG A 54 7.59 -4.74 0.10
CA ARG A 54 7.47 -5.29 1.46
C ARG A 54 8.59 -6.29 1.75
N GLN A 55 8.78 -7.28 0.87
CA GLN A 55 9.82 -8.29 1.06
C GLN A 55 11.23 -7.68 1.04
N ARG A 56 11.49 -6.70 0.17
CA ARG A 56 12.77 -6.00 0.09
C ARG A 56 13.07 -5.22 1.38
N LEU A 57 12.08 -4.56 1.97
CA LEU A 57 12.21 -3.87 3.26
C LEU A 57 12.54 -4.86 4.39
N GLU A 58 11.81 -5.98 4.46
CA GLU A 58 12.00 -7.02 5.47
C GLU A 58 13.36 -7.71 5.32
N ALA A 59 13.73 -8.14 4.10
CA ALA A 59 14.97 -8.84 3.81
C ALA A 59 16.22 -7.97 4.09
N LYS A 60 16.11 -6.65 3.89
CA LYS A 60 17.18 -5.70 4.22
C LYS A 60 17.16 -5.24 5.68
N GLY A 61 16.24 -5.73 6.51
CA GLY A 61 16.14 -5.34 7.92
C GLY A 61 15.75 -3.89 8.13
N MET A 62 15.08 -3.26 7.16
CA MET A 62 14.70 -1.84 7.25
C MET A 62 13.59 -1.58 8.27
N GLY A 63 12.79 -2.59 8.58
CA GLY A 63 11.70 -2.50 9.56
C GLY A 63 10.65 -3.59 9.36
N ARG A 64 9.54 -3.46 10.09
CA ARG A 64 8.43 -4.41 10.05
C ARG A 64 7.34 -3.89 9.15
N CYS A 65 6.66 -4.78 8.43
CA CYS A 65 5.61 -4.39 7.52
C CYS A 65 4.25 -5.00 7.91
N ALA A 66 3.18 -4.24 7.70
CA ALA A 66 1.81 -4.73 7.73
C ALA A 66 1.12 -4.31 6.42
N ALA A 67 0.48 -5.26 5.74
CA ALA A 67 -0.35 -4.98 4.58
C ALA A 67 -1.83 -5.18 4.92
N ILE A 68 -2.63 -4.12 4.83
CA ILE A 68 -4.06 -4.10 5.10
C ILE A 68 -4.79 -3.98 3.77
N ASP A 69 -5.80 -4.82 3.56
CA ASP A 69 -6.65 -4.77 2.37
C ASP A 69 -7.99 -4.15 2.78
N LEU A 70 -8.22 -2.89 2.39
CA LEU A 70 -9.40 -2.14 2.82
C LEU A 70 -10.69 -2.67 2.18
N SER A 71 -10.61 -3.42 1.08
CA SER A 71 -11.80 -4.06 0.48
C SER A 71 -12.40 -5.15 1.37
N ARG A 72 -11.60 -5.72 2.28
CA ARG A 72 -12.01 -6.80 3.18
C ARG A 72 -12.55 -6.31 4.52
N MET A 73 -12.46 -5.00 4.77
CA MET A 73 -12.73 -4.42 6.08
C MET A 73 -14.20 -4.06 6.33
N GLY A 74 -15.10 -4.33 5.39
CA GLY A 74 -16.54 -4.26 5.63
C GLY A 74 -17.36 -3.96 4.39
N SER A 75 -18.65 -4.24 4.49
CA SER A 75 -19.68 -3.86 3.52
C SER A 75 -20.51 -2.70 4.06
N GLN A 76 -21.56 -2.30 3.35
CA GLN A 76 -22.46 -1.19 3.71
C GLN A 76 -23.05 -1.27 5.14
N GLN A 77 -23.05 -2.45 5.77
CA GLN A 77 -23.65 -2.69 7.09
C GLN A 77 -22.68 -2.50 8.26
N ILE A 78 -21.39 -2.24 8.03
CA ILE A 78 -20.41 -2.08 9.11
C ILE A 78 -20.54 -0.70 9.78
N THR A 79 -20.44 -0.65 11.11
CA THR A 79 -20.40 0.62 11.84
C THR A 79 -18.99 1.23 11.82
N PRO A 80 -18.83 2.56 12.00
CA PRO A 80 -17.51 3.16 12.13
C PRO A 80 -16.68 2.52 13.25
N ASP A 81 -17.24 2.31 14.45
CA ASP A 81 -16.51 1.73 15.59
C ASP A 81 -15.97 0.33 15.26
N GLN A 82 -16.77 -0.53 14.61
CA GLN A 82 -16.34 -1.85 14.15
C GLN A 82 -15.23 -1.77 13.10
N TRP A 83 -15.33 -0.83 12.15
CA TRP A 83 -14.35 -0.66 11.09
C TRP A 83 -12.98 -0.21 11.65
N TYR A 84 -12.96 0.79 12.53
CA TYR A 84 -11.73 1.28 13.15
C TYR A 84 -11.13 0.27 14.13
N LEU A 85 -11.96 -0.44 14.93
CA LEU A 85 -11.50 -1.54 15.77
C LEU A 85 -10.90 -2.68 14.92
N GLY A 86 -11.56 -3.02 13.81
CA GLY A 86 -11.05 -3.99 12.84
C GLY A 86 -9.69 -3.60 12.29
N LEU A 87 -9.47 -2.30 12.01
CA LEU A 87 -8.17 -1.80 11.55
C LEU A 87 -7.08 -2.00 12.60
N ALA A 88 -7.36 -1.57 13.83
CA ALA A 88 -6.43 -1.73 14.95
C ALA A 88 -6.11 -3.21 15.20
N PHE A 89 -7.11 -4.09 15.12
CA PHE A 89 -6.93 -5.53 15.32
C PHE A 89 -6.02 -6.13 14.25
N ASP A 90 -6.25 -5.78 12.98
CA ASP A 90 -5.46 -6.34 11.88
C ASP A 90 -4.01 -5.83 11.92
N LEU A 91 -3.80 -4.56 12.30
CA LEU A 91 -2.47 -4.00 12.57
C LEU A 91 -1.79 -4.71 13.75
N GLN A 92 -2.48 -4.89 14.88
CA GLN A 92 -1.95 -5.59 16.06
C GLN A 92 -1.47 -6.99 15.69
N ARG A 93 -2.29 -7.75 14.95
CA ARG A 93 -1.99 -9.10 14.50
C ARG A 93 -0.81 -9.14 13.53
N LYS A 94 -0.78 -8.28 12.51
CA LYS A 94 0.27 -8.25 11.49
C LYS A 94 1.62 -7.80 12.07
N PHE A 95 1.60 -6.82 12.97
CA PHE A 95 2.78 -6.44 13.74
C PHE A 95 3.02 -7.34 14.94
N ARG A 96 2.27 -8.44 15.14
CA ARG A 96 2.48 -9.40 16.24
C ARG A 96 2.75 -8.69 17.58
N LEU A 97 1.97 -7.65 17.87
CA LEU A 97 2.17 -6.87 19.10
C LEU A 97 1.83 -7.80 20.27
N SER A 98 2.83 -8.09 21.07
CA SER A 98 2.76 -8.94 22.27
C SER A 98 2.69 -8.06 23.51
N ASN A 99 1.81 -7.06 23.46
CA ASN A 99 1.61 -6.10 24.53
C ASN A 99 0.67 -6.62 25.63
N GLY A 100 0.14 -7.84 25.51
CA GLY A 100 -0.77 -8.44 26.51
C GLY A 100 -2.12 -7.73 26.61
N VAL A 101 -2.38 -6.76 25.75
CA VAL A 101 -3.61 -5.96 25.73
C VAL A 101 -4.65 -6.68 24.89
N ASP A 102 -5.75 -7.07 25.52
CA ASP A 102 -6.98 -7.47 24.84
C ASP A 102 -7.59 -6.22 24.18
N LEU A 103 -7.38 -6.08 22.88
CA LEU A 103 -7.74 -4.87 22.14
C LEU A 103 -9.24 -4.54 22.20
N PRO A 104 -10.18 -5.49 22.01
CA PRO A 104 -11.60 -5.24 22.23
C PRO A 104 -11.90 -4.64 23.61
N THR A 105 -11.38 -5.22 24.68
CA THR A 105 -11.58 -4.69 26.04
C THR A 105 -10.99 -3.30 26.22
N TRP A 106 -9.76 -3.09 25.75
CA TRP A 106 -9.11 -1.79 25.80
C TRP A 106 -9.89 -0.73 25.01
N TRP A 107 -10.38 -1.09 23.83
CA TRP A 107 -11.16 -0.20 22.95
C TRP A 107 -12.50 0.21 23.56
N GLN A 108 -13.19 -0.73 24.22
CA GLN A 108 -14.42 -0.45 24.95
C GLN A 108 -14.16 0.39 26.21
N GLY A 109 -13.04 0.17 26.89
CA GLY A 109 -12.64 0.94 28.08
C GLY A 109 -12.44 2.44 27.83
N LEU A 110 -12.20 2.85 26.57
CA LEU A 110 -12.15 4.26 26.17
C LEU A 110 -13.52 4.95 26.12
N GLY A 111 -14.61 4.21 26.32
CA GLY A 111 -15.97 4.76 26.38
C GLY A 111 -16.44 5.37 25.04
N PRO A 112 -17.18 6.49 25.08
CA PRO A 112 -17.86 7.06 23.91
C PRO A 112 -16.96 7.97 23.05
N LEU A 113 -15.62 7.82 23.12
CA LEU A 113 -14.73 8.57 22.25
C LEU A 113 -15.01 8.26 20.77
N PRO A 114 -14.85 9.25 19.86
CA PRO A 114 -14.93 9.01 18.43
C PRO A 114 -13.97 7.88 17.99
N PRO A 115 -14.40 6.95 17.12
CA PRO A 115 -13.57 5.80 16.73
C PRO A 115 -12.19 6.16 16.16
N VAL A 116 -12.10 7.26 15.39
CA VAL A 116 -10.80 7.76 14.88
C VAL A 116 -9.87 8.22 16.00
N GLN A 117 -10.40 8.80 17.08
CA GLN A 117 -9.61 9.21 18.24
C GLN A 117 -9.13 7.98 19.02
N LYS A 118 -9.97 6.96 19.18
CA LYS A 118 -9.56 5.68 19.77
C LYS A 118 -8.42 5.04 18.98
N LEU A 119 -8.51 5.03 17.65
CA LEU A 119 -7.43 4.53 16.79
C LEU A 119 -6.15 5.38 16.93
N SER A 120 -6.26 6.70 16.93
CA SER A 120 -5.13 7.61 17.10
C SER A 120 -4.40 7.34 18.43
N TYR A 121 -5.16 7.25 19.52
CA TYR A 121 -4.63 6.96 20.84
C TYR A 121 -3.97 5.58 20.91
N TRP A 122 -4.56 4.57 20.26
CA TRP A 122 -3.97 3.24 20.17
C TRP A 122 -2.66 3.23 19.39
N ILE A 123 -2.59 3.97 18.27
CA ILE A 123 -1.36 4.10 17.49
C ILE A 123 -0.25 4.66 18.38
N GLU A 124 -0.54 5.72 19.12
CA GLU A 124 0.43 6.38 19.99
C GLU A 124 0.87 5.50 21.17
N THR A 125 -0.09 4.95 21.91
CA THR A 125 0.18 4.30 23.21
C THR A 125 0.49 2.82 23.12
N ALA A 126 0.08 2.14 22.04
CA ALA A 126 0.28 0.70 21.88
C ALA A 126 1.13 0.36 20.65
N LEU A 127 0.81 0.88 19.47
CA LEU A 127 1.53 0.52 18.24
C LEU A 127 2.96 1.08 18.26
N LEU A 128 3.13 2.36 18.57
CA LEU A 128 4.42 3.05 18.54
C LEU A 128 5.30 2.75 19.75
N THR A 129 4.72 2.43 20.90
CA THR A 129 5.48 2.02 22.10
C THR A 129 6.03 0.61 21.97
N THR A 130 5.39 -0.25 21.16
CA THR A 130 5.86 -1.60 20.93
C THR A 130 7.12 -1.61 20.05
N GLN A 131 8.17 -2.29 20.51
CA GLN A 131 9.44 -2.48 19.79
C GLN A 131 10.09 -1.17 19.29
N PRO A 132 10.52 -0.28 20.20
CA PRO A 132 10.82 1.12 19.92
C PRO A 132 11.93 1.38 18.90
N ALA A 133 12.74 0.37 18.56
CA ALA A 133 13.89 0.52 17.67
C ALA A 133 13.57 0.38 16.17
N GLN A 134 12.43 -0.20 15.78
CA GLN A 134 12.19 -0.55 14.37
C GLN A 134 11.17 0.37 13.71
N PRO A 135 11.41 0.81 12.46
CA PRO A 135 10.39 1.42 11.61
C PRO A 135 9.24 0.44 11.33
N LEU A 136 8.04 0.99 11.21
CA LEU A 136 6.79 0.30 10.89
C LEU A 136 6.31 0.80 9.52
N PHE A 137 6.15 -0.10 8.57
CA PHE A 137 5.63 0.20 7.23
C PHE A 137 4.20 -0.36 7.11
N ILE A 138 3.22 0.52 6.95
CA ILE A 138 1.82 0.16 6.74
C ILE A 138 1.48 0.35 5.26
N PHE A 139 1.17 -0.76 4.60
CA PHE A 139 0.70 -0.80 3.23
C PHE A 139 -0.83 -0.91 3.24
N LEU A 140 -1.53 0.09 2.73
CA LEU A 140 -2.98 0.08 2.56
C LEU A 140 -3.28 -0.26 1.10
N ASP A 141 -3.81 -1.46 0.86
CA ASP A 141 -4.20 -1.97 -0.45
C ASP A 141 -5.71 -1.79 -0.68
N GLU A 142 -6.10 -1.75 -1.96
CA GLU A 142 -7.50 -1.56 -2.39
C GLU A 142 -8.18 -0.39 -1.65
N ILE A 143 -7.51 0.78 -1.57
CA ILE A 143 -8.03 1.92 -0.80
C ILE A 143 -9.37 2.44 -1.33
N ASP A 144 -9.72 2.15 -2.59
CA ASP A 144 -11.06 2.42 -3.12
C ASP A 144 -12.17 1.57 -2.48
N GLY A 145 -11.84 0.51 -1.74
CA GLY A 145 -12.79 -0.26 -0.95
C GLY A 145 -13.56 0.58 0.07
N VAL A 146 -12.98 1.70 0.53
CA VAL A 146 -13.66 2.63 1.45
C VAL A 146 -14.88 3.30 0.83
N LYS A 147 -15.02 3.32 -0.50
CA LYS A 147 -16.20 3.86 -1.20
C LYS A 147 -17.46 3.01 -0.95
N GLY A 148 -17.30 1.75 -0.51
CA GLY A 148 -18.40 0.87 -0.17
C GLY A 148 -18.97 1.08 1.24
N LEU A 149 -18.34 1.93 2.05
CA LEU A 149 -18.76 2.20 3.43
C LEU A 149 -20.00 3.11 3.44
N SER A 150 -20.85 2.93 4.45
CA SER A 150 -22.02 3.79 4.71
C SER A 150 -21.65 5.12 5.39
N PHE A 151 -20.37 5.37 5.63
CA PHE A 151 -19.83 6.57 6.26
C PHE A 151 -18.55 7.03 5.54
N SER A 152 -18.16 8.29 5.78
CA SER A 152 -16.94 8.86 5.17
C SER A 152 -15.68 8.30 5.83
N ALA A 153 -14.75 7.80 5.02
CA ALA A 153 -13.40 7.45 5.46
C ALA A 153 -12.46 8.66 5.57
N GLY A 154 -12.97 9.89 5.45
CA GLY A 154 -12.15 11.11 5.48
C GLY A 154 -11.38 11.29 6.77
N ASP A 155 -11.98 10.97 7.91
CA ASP A 155 -11.32 11.03 9.22
C ASP A 155 -10.12 10.09 9.31
N PHE A 156 -10.19 8.92 8.68
CA PHE A 156 -9.08 7.97 8.62
C PHE A 156 -7.91 8.53 7.80
N PHE A 157 -8.17 9.10 6.62
CA PHE A 157 -7.14 9.75 5.82
C PHE A 157 -6.56 10.99 6.52
N GLY A 158 -7.40 11.73 7.24
CA GLY A 158 -6.99 12.80 8.15
C GLY A 158 -6.04 12.30 9.24
N LEU A 159 -6.31 11.15 9.83
CA LEU A 159 -5.41 10.50 10.81
C LEU A 159 -4.07 10.10 10.20
N VAL A 160 -4.05 9.51 9.00
CA VAL A 160 -2.80 9.18 8.29
C VAL A 160 -1.95 10.44 8.09
N ARG A 161 -2.57 11.54 7.64
CA ARG A 161 -1.91 12.84 7.49
C ARG A 161 -1.42 13.39 8.83
N PHE A 162 -2.24 13.32 9.88
CA PHE A 162 -1.86 13.73 11.23
C PHE A 162 -0.60 12.99 11.69
N CYS A 163 -0.58 11.66 11.61
CA CYS A 163 0.57 10.85 11.96
C CYS A 163 1.85 11.25 11.21
N TYR A 164 1.73 11.62 9.93
CA TYR A 164 2.87 12.08 9.15
C TYR A 164 3.38 13.45 9.63
N ASN A 165 2.48 14.39 9.90
CA ASN A 165 2.85 15.73 10.35
C ASN A 165 3.42 15.73 11.78
N GLN A 166 2.94 14.86 12.67
CA GLN A 166 3.43 14.74 14.05
C GLN A 166 4.94 14.44 14.14
N ARG A 167 5.58 13.99 13.07
CA ARG A 167 7.03 13.74 12.99
C ARG A 167 7.90 14.96 13.27
N ALA A 168 7.34 16.16 13.10
CA ALA A 168 8.01 17.42 13.41
C ALA A 168 8.11 17.66 14.92
N GLU A 169 7.07 17.30 15.67
CA GLU A 169 6.94 17.60 17.11
C GLU A 169 7.29 16.38 17.98
N ASN A 170 6.90 15.18 17.54
CA ASN A 170 7.12 13.92 18.23
C ASN A 170 7.92 12.96 17.33
N PRO A 171 9.25 12.83 17.56
CA PRO A 171 10.12 11.97 16.75
C PRO A 171 9.70 10.49 16.71
N VAL A 172 8.91 10.00 17.66
CA VAL A 172 8.39 8.62 17.65
C VAL A 172 7.59 8.33 16.37
N TYR A 173 6.86 9.32 15.85
CA TYR A 173 6.08 9.18 14.62
C TYR A 173 6.94 9.01 13.36
N ARG A 174 8.25 9.32 13.40
CA ARG A 174 9.16 9.10 12.25
C ARG A 174 9.29 7.62 11.90
N ARG A 175 8.94 6.74 12.84
CA ARG A 175 8.92 5.30 12.64
C ARG A 175 7.70 4.83 11.84
N LEU A 176 6.63 5.61 11.75
CA LEU A 176 5.36 5.18 11.16
C LEU A 176 5.23 5.60 9.70
N ASN A 177 5.50 4.68 8.78
CA ASN A 177 5.53 4.92 7.34
C ASN A 177 4.29 4.34 6.66
N TRP A 178 3.76 5.06 5.66
CA TRP A 178 2.53 4.70 4.97
C TRP A 178 2.74 4.60 3.46
N ALA A 179 2.19 3.54 2.86
CA ALA A 179 2.10 3.36 1.42
C ALA A 179 0.66 2.98 1.04
N MET A 180 0.05 3.70 0.10
CA MET A 180 -1.34 3.47 -0.31
C MET A 180 -1.45 3.00 -1.76
N PHE A 181 -2.32 2.04 -2.04
CA PHE A 181 -2.50 1.43 -3.36
C PHE A 181 -4.00 1.35 -3.69
N GLY A 182 -4.36 1.72 -4.92
CA GLY A 182 -5.75 1.61 -5.37
C GLY A 182 -5.96 2.05 -6.81
N VAL A 183 -7.22 2.06 -7.22
CA VAL A 183 -7.67 2.46 -8.57
C VAL A 183 -8.32 3.86 -8.57
N ALA A 184 -8.46 4.49 -7.41
CA ALA A 184 -9.12 5.78 -7.28
C ALA A 184 -8.23 6.96 -7.71
N THR A 185 -8.84 8.06 -8.12
CA THR A 185 -8.15 9.36 -8.09
C THR A 185 -8.15 9.90 -6.65
N PRO A 186 -7.17 10.75 -6.27
CA PRO A 186 -7.14 11.37 -4.94
C PRO A 186 -8.47 12.04 -4.52
N ASN A 187 -9.14 12.69 -5.47
CA ASN A 187 -10.41 13.40 -5.24
C ASN A 187 -11.60 12.45 -5.01
N ASP A 188 -11.52 11.19 -5.45
CA ASP A 188 -12.59 10.22 -5.25
C ASP A 188 -12.57 9.60 -3.84
N LEU A 189 -11.50 9.83 -3.06
CA LEU A 189 -11.28 9.18 -1.77
C LEU A 189 -11.56 10.11 -0.60
N VAL A 190 -11.19 11.39 -0.70
CA VAL A 190 -11.49 12.39 0.33
C VAL A 190 -11.39 13.80 -0.26
N ALA A 191 -12.08 14.76 0.35
CA ALA A 191 -11.98 16.16 -0.02
C ALA A 191 -10.54 16.69 0.06
N ALA A 192 -10.18 17.60 -0.86
CA ALA A 192 -8.81 18.05 -1.10
C ALA A 192 -8.06 18.62 0.14
N HIS A 193 -8.76 19.08 1.17
CA HIS A 193 -8.13 19.66 2.37
C HIS A 193 -7.81 18.63 3.46
N GLN A 194 -8.45 17.45 3.44
CA GLN A 194 -8.26 16.38 4.43
C GLN A 194 -7.36 15.25 3.93
N THR A 195 -6.85 15.35 2.70
CA THR A 195 -6.12 14.25 2.09
C THR A 195 -4.64 14.20 2.45
N PRO A 196 -4.07 13.00 2.72
CA PRO A 196 -2.63 12.77 2.73
C PRO A 196 -2.01 12.85 1.33
N PHE A 197 -2.79 12.83 0.24
CA PHE A 197 -2.27 12.84 -1.12
C PHE A 197 -1.59 14.17 -1.50
N ASN A 198 -1.88 15.28 -0.82
CA ASN A 198 -1.22 16.57 -1.08
C ASN A 198 0.22 16.64 -0.55
N ILE A 199 0.53 15.83 0.46
CA ILE A 199 1.86 15.78 1.09
C ILE A 199 2.62 14.49 0.75
N GLY A 200 1.92 13.56 0.10
CA GLY A 200 2.46 12.28 -0.31
C GLY A 200 3.15 12.33 -1.67
N ARG A 201 4.06 11.38 -1.88
CA ARG A 201 4.69 11.13 -3.17
C ARG A 201 3.85 10.17 -4.01
N ALA A 202 3.42 10.65 -5.17
CA ALA A 202 2.89 9.79 -6.22
C ALA A 202 4.00 8.90 -6.79
N ILE A 203 3.74 7.61 -6.85
CA ILE A 203 4.59 6.63 -7.53
C ILE A 203 3.86 6.20 -8.79
N SER A 204 4.42 6.62 -9.94
CA SER A 204 3.85 6.30 -11.24
C SER A 204 4.16 4.85 -11.63
N LEU A 205 3.11 4.09 -11.91
CA LEU A 205 3.22 2.80 -12.61
C LEU A 205 2.86 3.05 -14.08
N ALA A 206 3.86 3.43 -14.87
CA ALA A 206 3.74 3.49 -16.32
C ALA A 206 3.83 2.07 -16.91
N GLY A 207 3.40 1.93 -18.19
CA GLY A 207 3.72 0.74 -18.97
C GLY A 207 5.22 0.57 -19.11
N PHE A 208 5.68 -0.66 -19.37
CA PHE A 208 7.10 -0.97 -19.46
C PHE A 208 7.81 -0.09 -20.49
N THR A 209 8.94 0.49 -20.10
CA THR A 209 9.86 1.10 -21.05
C THR A 209 10.48 0.03 -21.96
N PRO A 210 10.99 0.41 -23.15
CA PRO A 210 11.68 -0.55 -24.04
C PRO A 210 12.82 -1.30 -23.35
N ASP A 211 13.55 -0.64 -22.45
CA ASP A 211 14.66 -1.22 -21.70
C ASP A 211 14.17 -2.23 -20.64
N GLU A 212 13.10 -1.88 -19.91
CA GLU A 212 12.46 -2.78 -18.96
C GLU A 212 11.87 -4.01 -19.66
N ALA A 213 11.34 -3.87 -20.89
CA ALA A 213 10.79 -4.97 -21.67
C ALA A 213 11.84 -5.82 -22.41
N ALA A 214 13.12 -5.44 -22.39
CA ALA A 214 14.20 -6.17 -23.07
C ALA A 214 14.32 -7.66 -22.69
N PRO A 215 14.09 -8.09 -21.42
CA PRO A 215 14.08 -9.50 -21.05
C PRO A 215 12.99 -10.29 -21.78
N TRP A 216 11.81 -9.69 -22.02
CA TRP A 216 10.71 -10.33 -22.75
C TRP A 216 11.03 -10.47 -24.24
N GLN A 217 11.72 -9.51 -24.84
CA GLN A 217 12.17 -9.57 -26.24
C GLN A 217 13.18 -10.71 -26.50
N ARG A 218 13.88 -11.20 -25.47
CA ARG A 218 14.76 -12.38 -25.59
C ARG A 218 13.98 -13.69 -25.46
N GLY A 219 12.99 -13.76 -24.56
CA GLY A 219 12.11 -14.93 -24.43
C GLY A 219 11.23 -15.18 -25.65
N TRP A 220 10.79 -14.11 -26.33
CA TRP A 220 9.91 -14.19 -27.51
C TRP A 220 10.62 -14.56 -28.82
N ARG A 221 11.95 -14.48 -28.90
CA ARG A 221 12.71 -14.87 -30.11
C ARG A 221 12.67 -16.38 -30.40
N GLY A 222 12.19 -17.20 -29.46
CA GLY A 222 11.98 -18.62 -29.68
C GLY A 222 10.68 -18.98 -30.41
N TRP A 223 9.73 -18.04 -30.56
CA TRP A 223 8.35 -18.37 -30.99
C TRP A 223 7.85 -17.67 -32.26
N LEU A 224 8.54 -16.64 -32.79
CA LEU A 224 8.02 -15.87 -33.94
C LEU A 224 9.10 -15.51 -34.97
N SER A 225 8.94 -16.02 -36.18
CA SER A 225 9.59 -15.54 -37.41
C SER A 225 9.00 -14.18 -37.81
N GLY A 226 9.52 -13.09 -37.24
CA GLY A 226 9.29 -11.70 -37.72
C GLY A 226 9.03 -10.65 -36.62
N PRO A 227 10.05 -10.13 -35.92
CA PRO A 227 9.84 -9.39 -34.67
C PRO A 227 9.56 -7.87 -34.83
N SER A 228 9.84 -7.27 -35.99
CA SER A 228 10.04 -5.81 -36.07
C SER A 228 8.80 -4.97 -36.40
N ARG A 229 7.68 -5.57 -36.83
CA ARG A 229 6.44 -4.83 -37.15
C ARG A 229 5.41 -4.79 -36.02
N CYS A 230 5.34 -5.82 -35.18
CA CYS A 230 4.30 -5.92 -34.15
C CYS A 230 4.52 -4.92 -32.99
N TRP A 231 5.78 -4.65 -32.63
CA TRP A 231 6.12 -3.74 -31.54
C TRP A 231 5.75 -2.26 -31.77
N ARG A 232 5.85 -1.76 -33.01
CA ARG A 232 5.50 -0.36 -33.33
C ARG A 232 3.99 -0.09 -33.29
N GLN A 233 3.15 -1.11 -33.44
CA GLN A 233 1.70 -0.96 -33.36
C GLN A 233 1.19 -0.99 -31.91
N CYS A 234 1.82 -1.78 -31.02
CA CYS A 234 1.50 -1.75 -29.59
C CYS A 234 1.98 -0.46 -28.89
N SER A 235 3.11 0.13 -29.32
CA SER A 235 3.63 1.36 -28.70
C SER A 235 2.82 2.63 -29.01
N ASN A 236 2.06 2.65 -30.12
CA ASN A 236 1.43 3.88 -30.63
C ASN A 236 -0.10 3.94 -30.47
N GLY A 237 -0.77 2.95 -29.88
CA GLY A 237 -2.25 2.92 -29.88
C GLY A 237 -2.97 2.32 -28.68
N GLN A 238 -2.32 1.54 -27.83
CA GLN A 238 -2.89 1.00 -26.58
C GLN A 238 -1.72 0.44 -25.79
N GLY A 239 -1.39 1.09 -24.67
CA GLY A 239 -0.25 0.71 -23.83
C GLY A 239 -0.24 -0.79 -23.58
N ALA A 240 0.92 -1.42 -23.81
CA ALA A 240 1.13 -2.84 -23.57
C ALA A 240 0.83 -3.14 -22.09
N SER A 241 -0.41 -3.54 -21.84
CA SER A 241 -0.83 -4.14 -20.58
C SER A 241 -0.35 -5.58 -20.63
N PRO A 242 0.37 -6.07 -19.61
CA PRO A 242 0.69 -7.49 -19.54
C PRO A 242 -0.62 -8.22 -19.23
N SER A 243 -1.23 -8.79 -20.26
CA SER A 243 -2.22 -9.85 -20.15
C SER A 243 -1.51 -11.13 -19.71
#